data_AF-A0A7Y3HTW9-F1
#
_entry.id   AF-A0A7Y3HTW9-F1
#
_cell.length_a   1.000
_cell.length_b   1.000
_cell.length_c   1.000
_cell.angle_alpha   90.00
_cell.angle_beta   90.00
_cell.angle_gamma   90.00
#
_symmetry.space_group_name_H-M   'P 1'
#
loop_
_entity.id
_entity.type
_entity.pdbx_description
1 polymer ?
#
loop_
_entity_poly.entity_id
_entity_poly.type
_entity_poly.pdbx_seq_one_letter_code
_entity_poly.pdbx_strand_id
1 'polypeptide(L)' 'PKHKFYRAHKSYIVNVDHIDAINSKDIMINNTLIPISKDFKEFIISSMNS' A
#
# COMPACT_ATOMS: atom_id res chain seq x y z
N PRO A 1 -13.15 9.53 6.09
CA PRO A 1 -11.75 9.89 5.72
C PRO A 1 -10.66 8.97 6.29
N LYS A 2 -10.75 8.49 7.55
CA LYS A 2 -9.71 7.66 8.18
C LYS A 2 -9.40 6.36 7.43
N HIS A 3 -10.40 5.73 6.83
CA HIS A 3 -10.27 4.48 6.06
C HIS A 3 -9.57 4.63 4.70
N LYS A 4 -9.30 5.87 4.24
CA LYS A 4 -8.62 6.11 2.95
C LYS A 4 -7.11 6.11 3.05
N PHE A 5 -6.55 6.31 4.25
CA PHE A 5 -5.11 6.41 4.45
C PHE A 5 -4.59 5.21 5.21
N TYR A 6 -3.57 4.56 4.68
CA TYR A 6 -2.93 3.42 5.30
C TYR A 6 -1.42 3.64 5.43
N ARG A 7 -0.83 3.12 6.50
CA ARG A 7 0.62 3.17 6.71
C ARG A 7 1.32 2.05 5.91
N ALA A 8 1.80 2.38 4.72
CA ALA A 8 2.51 1.46 3.84
C ALA A 8 3.90 1.07 4.36
N HIS A 9 4.58 1.98 5.07
CA HIS A 9 5.90 1.77 5.65
C HIS A 9 6.09 2.68 6.87
N LYS A 10 7.13 2.46 7.69
CA LYS A 10 7.40 3.30 8.88
C LYS A 10 7.51 4.79 8.54
N SER A 11 7.96 5.11 7.33
CA SER A 11 8.15 6.49 6.85
C SER A 11 7.04 7.00 5.92
N TYR A 12 6.07 6.16 5.54
CA TYR A 12 5.10 6.50 4.48
C TYR A 12 3.67 6.15 4.88
N ILE A 13 2.76 7.10 4.67
CA ILE A 13 1.31 6.92 4.70
C ILE A 13 0.81 7.22 3.29
N VAL A 14 -0.06 6.36 2.78
CA VAL A 14 -0.51 6.36 1.39
C VAL A 14 -2.03 6.37 1.35
N ASN A 15 -2.60 6.98 0.32
CA ASN A 15 -4.03 6.92 0.06
C ASN A 15 -4.34 5.68 -0.78
N VAL A 16 -5.16 4.77 -0.24
CA VAL A 16 -5.46 3.48 -0.89
C VAL A 16 -6.33 3.63 -2.13
N ASP A 17 -7.12 4.71 -2.23
CA ASP A 17 -7.99 4.97 -3.38
C ASP A 17 -7.21 5.36 -4.65
N HIS A 18 -5.93 5.76 -4.50
CA HIS A 18 -5.07 6.21 -5.60
C HIS A 18 -3.91 5.24 -5.90
N ILE A 19 -4.03 3.99 -5.45
CA ILE A 19 -3.03 2.97 -5.77
C ILE A 19 -3.32 2.43 -7.17
N ASP A 20 -2.36 2.62 -8.08
CA ASP A 20 -2.48 2.16 -9.46
C ASP A 20 -2.13 0.67 -9.58
N ALA A 21 -1.07 0.25 -8.89
CA ALA A 21 -0.63 -1.15 -8.85
C ALA A 21 0.14 -1.46 -7.58
N ILE A 22 0.15 -2.75 -7.19
CA ILE A 22 0.88 -3.23 -6.02
C ILE A 22 1.82 -4.34 -6.44
N ASN A 23 3.08 -4.22 -6.06
CA ASN A 23 4.09 -5.26 -6.21
C ASN A 23 4.52 -5.78 -4.83
N SER A 24 5.33 -6.85 -4.82
CA SER A 24 5.82 -7.48 -3.59
C SER A 24 6.73 -6.59 -2.73
N LYS A 25 7.22 -5.46 -3.24
CA LYS A 25 8.20 -4.59 -2.58
C LYS A 25 7.76 -3.13 -2.51
N ASP A 26 6.93 -2.71 -3.45
CA ASP A 26 6.54 -1.32 -3.64
C ASP A 26 5.10 -1.24 -4.11
N ILE A 27 4.45 -0.12 -3.85
CA ILE A 27 3.19 0.27 -4.50
C ILE A 27 3.47 1.38 -5.51
N MET A 28 2.69 1.40 -6.58
CA MET A 28 2.74 2.43 -7.60
C MET A 28 1.57 3.39 -7.42
N ILE A 29 1.88 4.67 -7.27
CA ILE A 29 0.92 5.77 -7.13
C ILE A 29 1.37 6.90 -8.04
N ASN A 30 0.58 7.29 -9.03
CA ASN A 30 0.90 8.35 -9.99
C ASN A 30 2.31 8.19 -10.57
N ASN A 31 2.64 7.00 -11.09
CA ASN A 31 3.97 6.66 -11.62
C ASN A 31 5.14 6.73 -10.62
N THR A 32 4.87 6.90 -9.32
CA THR A 32 5.88 6.90 -8.26
C THR A 32 5.84 5.58 -7.51
N LEU A 33 7.02 4.99 -7.28
CA LEU A 33 7.17 3.78 -6.47
C LEU A 33 7.39 4.16 -5.00
N ILE A 34 6.49 3.70 -4.12
CA ILE A 34 6.59 3.87 -2.68
C ILE A 34 6.92 2.51 -2.06
N PRO A 35 8.04 2.36 -1.33
CA PRO A 35 8.41 1.10 -0.73
C PRO A 35 7.46 0.73 0.41
N ILE A 36 7.17 -0.56 0.51
CA ILE A 36 6.26 -1.10 1.51
C ILE A 36 6.97 -1.98 2.54
N SER A 37 6.43 -2.03 3.76
CA SER A 37 6.86 -3.01 4.76
C SER A 37 6.32 -4.40 4.44
N LYS A 38 6.98 -5.42 5.00
CA LYS A 38 6.51 -6.81 4.94
C LYS A 38 5.11 -6.96 5.54
N ASP A 39 4.87 -6.31 6.68
CA ASP A 39 3.56 -6.35 7.35
C ASP A 39 2.44 -5.77 6.47
N PHE A 40 2.73 -4.67 5.75
CA PHE A 40 1.75 -4.09 4.83
C PHE A 40 1.47 -5.00 3.64
N LYS A 41 2.51 -5.68 3.11
CA LYS A 41 2.34 -6.67 2.06
C LYS A 41 1.41 -7.80 2.51
N GLU A 42 1.63 -8.36 3.70
CA GLU A 42 0.79 -9.45 4.23
C GLU A 42 -0.65 -9.00 4.42
N PHE A 43 -0.87 -7.77 4.89
CA PHE A 43 -2.20 -7.17 5.01
C PHE A 43 -2.93 -7.02 3.67
N ILE A 44 -2.24 -6.57 2.63
CA ILE A 44 -2.85 -6.44 1.29
C ILE A 44 -3.21 -7.83 0.73
N ILE A 45 -2.29 -8.80 0.83
CA ILE A 45 -2.52 -10.16 0.32
C ILE A 45 -3.69 -10.84 1.05
N SER A 46 -3.83 -10.66 2.36
CA SER A 46 -4.97 -11.21 3.10
C SER A 46 -6.29 -10.57 2.68
N SER A 47 -6.28 -9.27 2.40
CA SER A 47 -7.46 -8.52 1.95
C SER A 47 -7.90 -8.86 0.52
N MET A 48 -7.00 -9.33 -0.35
CA MET A 48 -7.32 -9.72 -1.73
C MET A 48 -7.87 -11.15 -1.86
N ASN A 49 -7.63 -12.02 -0.88
CA ASN A 49 -8.08 -13.42 -0.89
C ASN A 49 -9.42 -13.64 -0.15
N SER A 50 -10.11 -12.58 0.26
CA SER A 50 -11.39 -12.63 0.99
C SER A 50 -12.56 -12.10 0.16
#